data_AF-A0A419VXM1-F1
#
_entry.id   AF-A0A419VXM1-F1
#
_cell.length_a   1.000
_cell.length_b   1.000
_cell.length_c   1.000
_cell.angle_alpha   90.00
_cell.angle_beta   90.00
_cell.angle_gamma   90.00
#
_symmetry.space_group_name_H-M   'P 1'
#
loop_
_entity.id
_entity.type
_entity.pdbx_description
1 polymer ?
#
loop_
_entity_poly.entity_id
_entity_poly.type
_entity_poly.pdbx_seq_one_letter_code
_entity_poly.pdbx_strand_id
1 'polypeptide(L)'
;MKNISDNIFLRFTLNLILIFLIRTQLYSQEFQKYSPEILEFATEKNPLGFLYQSDTLTLIAQFSECGEFGGHKEIVDIFCNYKREYFARYKVDSIDLDCPEGFDENSVVAKDTLFQLTLENESAIVGYLEKLFKRGLISKYPSHSNDYFNAHTRYSGLNLTTYEPDENWYEFNKLINDLIK
;
A
#
# COMPACT_ATOMS: atom_id res chain seq x y z
N MET A 1 58.69 12.71 36.53
CA MET A 1 57.77 11.55 36.58
C MET A 1 56.41 11.75 35.90
N LYS A 2 56.05 12.94 35.36
CA LYS A 2 54.77 13.13 34.63
C LYS A 2 54.69 12.45 33.24
N ASN A 3 55.81 12.35 32.52
CA ASN A 3 55.83 11.97 31.10
C ASN A 3 55.47 10.50 30.76
N ILE A 4 55.50 9.59 31.75
CA ILE A 4 55.23 8.16 31.52
C ILE A 4 53.72 7.87 31.66
N SER A 5 53.05 8.54 32.59
CA SER A 5 51.60 8.42 32.81
C SER A 5 50.79 8.89 31.60
N ASP A 6 51.21 10.00 30.99
CA ASP A 6 50.48 10.61 29.88
C ASP A 6 50.54 9.76 28.60
N ASN A 7 51.66 9.07 28.36
CA ASN A 7 51.82 8.15 27.22
C ASN A 7 50.97 6.88 27.35
N ILE A 8 50.76 6.39 28.58
CA ILE A 8 49.93 5.20 28.83
C ILE A 8 48.46 5.57 28.62
N PHE A 9 48.02 6.73 29.12
CA PHE A 9 46.65 7.22 28.94
C PHE A 9 46.33 7.46 27.46
N LEU A 10 47.25 8.08 26.71
CA LEU A 10 47.08 8.31 25.26
C LEU A 10 46.94 7.00 24.47
N ARG A 11 47.74 5.98 24.81
CA ARG A 11 47.66 4.66 24.16
C ARG A 11 46.36 3.94 24.49
N PHE A 12 45.83 4.11 25.70
CA PHE A 12 44.56 3.50 26.10
C PHE A 12 43.37 4.14 25.39
N THR A 13 43.35 5.47 25.28
CA THR A 13 42.29 6.20 24.55
C THR A 13 42.31 5.92 23.06
N LEU A 14 43.50 5.84 22.44
CA LEU A 14 43.66 5.46 21.03
C LEU A 14 43.13 4.05 20.73
N ASN A 15 43.39 3.07 21.60
CA ASN A 15 42.85 1.72 21.45
C ASN A 15 41.32 1.67 21.61
N LEU A 16 40.75 2.42 22.55
CA LEU A 16 39.30 2.52 22.73
C LEU A 16 38.61 3.13 21.50
N ILE A 17 39.19 4.20 20.93
CA ILE A 17 38.68 4.83 19.71
C ILE A 17 38.76 3.84 18.54
N LEU A 18 39.86 3.10 18.40
CA LEU A 18 40.03 2.11 17.33
C LEU A 18 38.99 0.97 17.44
N ILE A 19 38.73 0.47 18.65
CA ILE A 19 37.69 -0.55 18.89
C ILE A 19 36.30 0.00 18.55
N PHE A 20 36.02 1.26 18.91
CA PHE A 20 34.74 1.89 18.60
C PHE A 20 34.55 2.05 17.09
N LEU A 21 35.59 2.50 16.37
CA LEU A 21 35.57 2.64 14.91
C LEU A 21 35.37 1.29 14.19
N ILE A 22 36.04 0.23 14.65
CA ILE A 22 35.87 -1.13 14.11
C ILE A 22 34.43 -1.62 14.34
N ARG A 23 33.86 -1.38 15.53
CA ARG A 23 32.46 -1.76 15.80
C ARG A 23 31.46 -0.97 14.95
N THR A 24 31.70 0.32 14.69
CA THR A 24 30.83 1.11 13.82
C THR A 24 30.87 0.66 12.36
N GLN A 25 32.01 0.19 11.87
CA GLN A 25 32.14 -0.36 10.50
C GLN A 25 31.48 -1.73 10.35
N LEU A 26 31.55 -2.58 11.37
CA LEU A 26 30.83 -3.86 11.39
C LEU A 26 29.30 -3.65 11.42
N TYR A 27 28.83 -2.65 12.18
CA TYR A 27 27.40 -2.34 12.26
C TYR A 27 26.83 -1.77 10.94
N SER A 28 27.65 -1.02 10.17
CA SER A 28 27.20 -0.52 8.86
C SER A 28 27.09 -1.61 7.79
N GLN A 29 27.80 -2.74 7.94
CA GLN A 29 27.75 -3.84 6.97
C GLN A 29 26.48 -4.70 7.10
N GLU A 30 25.87 -4.81 8.28
CA GLU A 30 24.62 -5.58 8.45
C GLU A 30 23.39 -4.85 7.85
N PHE A 31 23.42 -3.53 7.73
CA PHE A 31 22.31 -2.75 7.15
C PHE A 31 22.26 -2.77 5.62
N GLN A 32 23.27 -3.32 4.95
CA GLN A 32 23.44 -3.21 3.49
C GLN A 32 23.23 -4.53 2.74
N LYS A 33 22.30 -5.39 3.20
CA LYS A 33 22.06 -6.70 2.58
C LYS A 33 20.61 -6.96 2.19
N TYR A 34 20.01 -6.02 1.49
CA TYR A 34 18.91 -6.33 0.57
C TYR A 34 19.35 -5.90 -0.82
N SER A 35 19.82 -6.86 -1.64
CA SER A 35 20.03 -6.57 -3.06
C SER A 35 18.65 -6.41 -3.74
N PRO A 36 18.53 -5.57 -4.77
CA PRO A 36 17.31 -5.45 -5.55
C PRO A 36 16.77 -6.80 -6.04
N GLU A 37 17.65 -7.75 -6.37
CA GLU A 37 17.26 -9.09 -6.85
C GLU A 37 16.53 -9.92 -5.77
N ILE A 38 16.89 -9.76 -4.49
CA ILE A 38 16.21 -10.47 -3.39
C ILE A 38 14.80 -9.90 -3.19
N LEU A 39 14.65 -8.59 -3.32
CA LEU A 39 13.35 -7.92 -3.20
C LEU A 39 12.44 -8.29 -4.37
N GLU A 40 12.97 -8.29 -5.59
CA GLU A 40 12.27 -8.70 -6.80
C GLU A 40 11.79 -10.16 -6.67
N PHE A 41 12.67 -11.08 -6.30
CA PHE A 41 12.32 -12.49 -6.08
C PHE A 41 11.28 -12.72 -4.97
N ALA A 42 11.36 -11.96 -3.87
CA ALA A 42 10.38 -12.05 -2.79
C ALA A 42 9.00 -11.55 -3.24
N THR A 43 8.97 -10.49 -4.05
CA THR A 43 7.75 -9.89 -4.59
C THR A 43 7.14 -10.78 -5.67
N GLU A 44 7.94 -11.43 -6.51
CA GLU A 44 7.43 -12.39 -7.52
C GLU A 44 6.75 -13.62 -6.88
N LYS A 45 7.29 -14.12 -5.76
CA LYS A 45 6.77 -15.33 -5.11
C LYS A 45 5.60 -15.09 -4.16
N ASN A 46 5.50 -13.89 -3.60
CA ASN A 46 4.46 -13.51 -2.65
C ASN A 46 4.23 -11.99 -2.76
N PRO A 47 3.56 -11.52 -3.83
CA PRO A 47 3.38 -10.09 -4.08
C PRO A 47 2.72 -9.36 -2.91
N LEU A 48 1.75 -10.01 -2.24
CA LEU A 48 1.06 -9.46 -1.08
C LEU A 48 1.73 -9.80 0.25
N GLY A 49 3.01 -10.19 0.26
CA GLY A 49 3.71 -10.63 1.47
C GLY A 49 3.86 -9.57 2.57
N PHE A 50 3.59 -8.31 2.27
CA PHE A 50 3.50 -7.23 3.25
C PHE A 50 2.21 -7.29 4.09
N LEU A 51 1.16 -7.95 3.58
CA LEU A 51 -0.14 -8.05 4.24
C LEU A 51 -0.10 -9.14 5.31
N TYR A 52 -0.14 -8.72 6.58
CA TYR A 52 -0.13 -9.64 7.70
C TYR A 52 -1.44 -10.44 7.80
N GLN A 53 -1.41 -11.62 8.41
CA GLN A 53 -2.53 -12.56 8.44
C GLN A 53 -3.83 -11.99 9.06
N SER A 54 -3.71 -11.10 10.02
CA SER A 54 -4.86 -10.43 10.65
C SER A 54 -5.23 -9.11 9.99
N ASP A 55 -4.52 -8.70 8.94
CA ASP A 55 -4.71 -7.42 8.27
C ASP A 55 -5.64 -7.54 7.06
N THR A 56 -6.11 -6.39 6.60
CA THR A 56 -6.95 -6.29 5.41
C THR A 56 -6.49 -5.07 4.64
N LEU A 57 -6.17 -5.28 3.37
CA LEU A 57 -5.96 -4.21 2.40
C LEU A 57 -7.32 -3.90 1.78
N THR A 58 -7.83 -2.71 2.03
CA THR A 58 -9.08 -2.24 1.44
C THR A 58 -8.76 -1.25 0.33
N LEU A 59 -9.24 -1.55 -0.88
CA LEU A 59 -9.23 -0.65 -2.03
C LEU A 59 -10.61 -0.02 -2.15
N ILE A 60 -10.67 1.29 -2.34
CA ILE A 60 -11.91 2.06 -2.47
C ILE A 60 -11.82 2.87 -3.75
N ALA A 61 -12.87 2.80 -4.56
CA ALA A 61 -13.17 3.76 -5.60
C ALA A 61 -14.52 4.40 -5.30
N GLN A 62 -14.58 5.72 -5.34
CA GLN A 62 -15.82 6.48 -5.24
C GLN A 62 -15.87 7.40 -6.45
N PHE A 63 -16.90 7.24 -7.26
CA PHE A 63 -17.06 7.96 -8.52
C PHE A 63 -17.89 9.22 -8.31
N SER A 64 -17.68 10.25 -9.14
CA SER A 64 -18.34 11.55 -9.01
C SER A 64 -19.44 11.79 -10.06
N GLU A 65 -20.12 10.73 -10.51
CA GLU A 65 -21.17 10.80 -11.55
C GLU A 65 -22.36 11.69 -11.14
N CYS A 66 -22.62 11.83 -9.84
CA CYS A 66 -23.61 12.72 -9.24
C CYS A 66 -23.03 14.08 -8.81
N GLY A 67 -21.85 14.47 -9.32
CA GLY A 67 -21.23 15.77 -9.07
C GLY A 67 -20.76 15.97 -7.63
N GLU A 68 -21.10 17.12 -7.02
CA GLU A 68 -20.69 17.46 -5.64
C GLU A 68 -21.20 16.47 -4.58
N PHE A 69 -22.23 15.69 -4.92
CA PHE A 69 -22.82 14.68 -4.04
C PHE A 69 -22.14 13.32 -4.16
N GLY A 70 -21.12 13.18 -5.02
CA GLY A 70 -20.40 11.93 -5.24
C GLY A 70 -21.07 11.07 -6.31
N GLY A 71 -21.29 9.80 -6.02
CA GLY A 71 -21.73 8.80 -7.00
C GLY A 71 -21.53 7.41 -6.41
N HIS A 72 -21.49 6.39 -7.27
CA HIS A 72 -21.37 5.02 -6.82
C HIS A 72 -20.00 4.72 -6.19
N LYS A 73 -19.99 3.71 -5.34
CA LYS A 73 -18.82 3.28 -4.58
C LYS A 73 -18.54 1.81 -4.77
N GLU A 74 -17.28 1.53 -5.03
CA GLU A 74 -16.73 0.19 -5.15
C GLU A 74 -15.66 -0.06 -4.08
N ILE A 75 -15.70 -1.23 -3.46
CA ILE A 75 -14.79 -1.63 -2.40
C ILE A 75 -14.24 -3.03 -2.68
N VAL A 76 -12.92 -3.21 -2.59
CA VAL A 76 -12.26 -4.51 -2.62
C VAL A 76 -11.54 -4.73 -1.30
N ASP A 77 -12.04 -5.65 -0.47
CA ASP A 77 -11.38 -6.07 0.76
C ASP A 77 -10.50 -7.29 0.47
N ILE A 78 -9.19 -7.15 0.60
CA ILE A 78 -8.19 -8.20 0.38
C ILE A 78 -7.63 -8.66 1.72
N PHE A 79 -7.69 -9.97 1.97
CA PHE A 79 -7.26 -10.59 3.22
C PHE A 79 -6.74 -12.00 2.97
N CYS A 80 -6.00 -12.58 3.92
CA CYS A 80 -5.56 -13.96 3.82
C CYS A 80 -6.03 -14.82 4.99
N ASN A 81 -6.10 -16.12 4.75
CA ASN A 81 -6.42 -17.10 5.78
C ASN A 81 -5.15 -17.60 6.49
N TYR A 82 -5.31 -18.54 7.42
CA TYR A 82 -4.21 -19.15 8.17
C TYR A 82 -3.25 -20.00 7.34
N LYS A 83 -3.63 -20.36 6.12
CA LYS A 83 -2.77 -21.06 5.15
C LYS A 83 -2.02 -20.09 4.23
N ARG A 84 -2.18 -18.77 4.42
CA ARG A 84 -1.67 -17.72 3.53
C ARG A 84 -2.24 -17.79 2.11
N GLU A 85 -3.47 -18.27 1.98
CA GLU A 85 -4.25 -18.13 0.75
C GLU A 85 -4.95 -16.77 0.80
N TYR A 86 -4.80 -15.96 -0.24
CA TYR A 86 -5.42 -14.63 -0.32
C TYR A 86 -6.80 -14.70 -0.97
N PHE A 87 -7.69 -13.85 -0.51
CA PHE A 87 -9.06 -13.71 -0.98
C PHE A 87 -9.37 -12.23 -1.18
N ALA A 88 -10.27 -11.94 -2.11
CA ALA A 88 -10.84 -10.62 -2.30
C ALA A 88 -12.36 -10.70 -2.18
N ARG A 89 -12.93 -9.76 -1.43
CA ARG A 89 -14.37 -9.50 -1.38
C ARG A 89 -14.64 -8.17 -2.06
N TYR A 90 -15.29 -8.24 -3.21
CA TYR A 90 -15.66 -7.08 -4.03
C TYR A 90 -17.12 -6.70 -3.77
N LYS A 91 -17.33 -5.43 -3.44
CA LYS A 91 -18.65 -4.84 -3.16
C LYS A 91 -18.89 -3.63 -4.04
N VAL A 92 -20.11 -3.50 -4.55
CA VAL A 92 -20.59 -2.34 -5.28
C VAL A 92 -21.88 -1.89 -4.62
N ASP A 93 -22.03 -0.59 -4.39
CA ASP A 93 -23.29 -0.03 -3.92
C ASP A 93 -24.35 0.02 -5.03
N SER A 94 -25.54 0.46 -4.67
CA SER A 94 -26.72 0.50 -5.54
C SER A 94 -26.91 1.85 -6.22
N ILE A 95 -25.97 2.79 -6.07
CA ILE A 95 -26.10 4.11 -6.66
C ILE A 95 -25.90 3.97 -8.17
N ASP A 96 -26.84 4.50 -8.94
CA ASP A 96 -26.77 4.55 -10.39
C ASP A 96 -26.71 6.01 -10.88
N LEU A 97 -26.58 6.17 -12.20
CA LEU A 97 -26.41 7.47 -12.85
C LEU A 97 -27.61 8.42 -12.70
N ASP A 98 -28.76 7.94 -12.22
CA ASP A 98 -29.98 8.75 -12.10
C ASP A 98 -29.98 9.62 -10.83
N CYS A 99 -29.08 9.35 -9.87
CA CYS A 99 -28.78 10.18 -8.70
C CYS A 99 -30.01 10.85 -8.02
N PRO A 100 -31.04 10.09 -7.63
CA PRO A 100 -32.27 10.66 -7.06
C PRO A 100 -32.01 11.36 -5.72
N GLU A 101 -32.86 12.32 -5.35
CA GLU A 101 -32.71 13.06 -4.09
C GLU A 101 -32.61 12.11 -2.87
N GLY A 102 -31.54 12.23 -2.08
CA GLY A 102 -31.28 11.34 -0.93
C GLY A 102 -30.73 9.96 -1.31
N PHE A 103 -30.08 9.81 -2.47
CA PHE A 103 -29.52 8.52 -2.90
C PHE A 103 -28.45 7.96 -1.95
N ASP A 104 -27.68 8.81 -1.26
CA ASP A 104 -26.61 8.36 -0.37
C ASP A 104 -27.16 7.64 0.88
N GLU A 105 -28.20 8.21 1.50
CA GLU A 105 -28.90 7.67 2.67
C GLU A 105 -29.59 6.33 2.38
N ASN A 106 -29.97 6.11 1.12
CA ASN A 106 -30.67 4.91 0.65
C ASN A 106 -29.76 3.90 -0.04
N SER A 107 -28.45 4.17 -0.12
CA SER A 107 -27.50 3.27 -0.79
C SER A 107 -27.40 1.93 -0.06
N VAL A 108 -27.49 0.84 -0.82
CA VAL A 108 -27.32 -0.54 -0.32
C VAL A 108 -26.25 -1.26 -1.13
N VAL A 109 -25.70 -2.35 -0.58
CA VAL A 109 -24.76 -3.19 -1.35
C VAL A 109 -25.54 -3.97 -2.41
N ALA A 110 -25.40 -3.58 -3.68
CA ALA A 110 -26.08 -4.22 -4.80
C ALA A 110 -25.34 -5.49 -5.28
N LYS A 111 -24.01 -5.51 -5.15
CA LYS A 111 -23.18 -6.66 -5.51
C LYS A 111 -22.19 -6.95 -4.39
N ASP A 112 -22.04 -8.24 -4.05
CA ASP A 112 -21.06 -8.73 -3.08
C ASP A 112 -20.53 -10.07 -3.57
N THR A 113 -19.26 -10.11 -3.97
CA THR A 113 -18.63 -11.30 -4.56
C THR A 113 -17.34 -11.62 -3.81
N LEU A 114 -17.21 -12.87 -3.36
CA LEU A 114 -16.00 -13.39 -2.72
C LEU A 114 -15.31 -14.38 -3.67
N PHE A 115 -14.03 -14.18 -3.91
CA PHE A 115 -13.21 -15.08 -4.72
C PHE A 115 -11.80 -15.22 -4.17
N GLN A 116 -11.17 -16.36 -4.47
CA GLN A 116 -9.78 -16.62 -4.13
C GLN A 116 -8.86 -15.94 -5.16
N LEU A 117 -7.77 -15.34 -4.70
CA LEU A 117 -6.80 -14.69 -5.57
C LEU A 117 -5.77 -15.70 -6.09
N THR A 118 -5.47 -15.59 -7.38
CA THR A 118 -4.30 -16.23 -8.00
C THR A 118 -3.06 -15.35 -7.86
N LEU A 119 -1.88 -15.91 -8.12
CA LEU A 119 -0.63 -15.15 -8.12
C LEU A 119 -0.64 -13.99 -9.14
N GLU A 120 -1.33 -14.17 -10.27
CA GLU A 120 -1.52 -13.11 -11.27
C GLU A 120 -2.38 -11.97 -10.70
N ASN A 121 -3.46 -12.30 -10.00
CA ASN A 121 -4.29 -11.30 -9.32
C ASN A 121 -3.51 -10.54 -8.24
N GLU A 122 -2.73 -11.25 -7.42
CA GLU A 122 -1.87 -10.64 -6.40
C GLU A 122 -0.87 -9.65 -7.03
N SER A 123 -0.24 -10.03 -8.14
CA SER A 123 0.67 -9.17 -8.89
C SER A 123 -0.04 -7.95 -9.48
N ALA A 124 -1.26 -8.12 -10.00
CA ALA A 124 -2.08 -7.02 -10.52
C ALA A 124 -2.45 -6.01 -9.41
N ILE A 125 -2.75 -6.48 -8.20
CA ILE A 125 -3.01 -5.62 -7.03
C ILE A 125 -1.76 -4.79 -6.69
N VAL A 126 -0.59 -5.41 -6.61
CA VAL A 126 0.67 -4.67 -6.34
C VAL A 126 0.93 -3.64 -7.44
N GLY A 127 0.74 -4.00 -8.71
CA GLY A 127 0.85 -3.07 -9.82
C GLY A 127 -0.12 -1.89 -9.73
N TYR A 128 -1.35 -2.13 -9.27
CA TYR A 128 -2.30 -1.05 -8.98
C TYR A 128 -1.82 -0.14 -7.84
N LEU A 129 -1.33 -0.71 -6.73
CA LEU A 129 -0.80 0.07 -5.60
C LEU A 129 0.36 0.97 -6.01
N GLU A 130 1.27 0.48 -6.86
CA GLU A 130 2.37 1.29 -7.39
C GLU A 130 1.89 2.46 -8.23
N LYS A 131 0.88 2.23 -9.08
CA LYS A 131 0.28 3.28 -9.92
C LYS A 131 -0.45 4.30 -9.05
N LEU A 132 -1.23 3.84 -8.06
CA LEU A 132 -1.93 4.70 -7.12
C LEU A 132 -0.94 5.56 -6.31
N PHE A 133 0.16 4.98 -5.83
CA PHE A 133 1.23 5.72 -5.16
C PHE A 133 1.81 6.80 -6.07
N LYS A 134 2.24 6.44 -7.29
CA LYS A 134 2.80 7.39 -8.27
C LYS A 134 1.80 8.50 -8.60
N ARG A 135 0.51 8.17 -8.69
CA ARG A 135 -0.55 9.13 -8.99
C ARG A 135 -0.81 10.07 -7.83
N GLY A 136 -0.88 9.56 -6.60
CA GLY A 136 -1.02 10.37 -5.40
C GLY A 136 0.07 11.44 -5.26
N LEU A 137 1.31 11.14 -5.68
CA LEU A 137 2.42 12.10 -5.69
C LEU A 137 2.22 13.30 -6.64
N ILE A 138 1.41 13.15 -7.68
CA ILE A 138 1.16 14.19 -8.70
C ILE A 138 -0.28 14.70 -8.69
N SER A 139 -1.14 14.14 -7.82
CA SER A 139 -2.55 14.50 -7.74
C SER A 139 -2.71 15.98 -7.35
N LYS A 140 -3.70 16.63 -7.97
CA LYS A 140 -4.04 18.03 -7.70
C LYS A 140 -5.05 18.10 -6.55
N TYR A 141 -5.31 19.32 -6.08
CA TYR A 141 -6.15 19.60 -4.92
C TYR A 141 -7.45 18.78 -4.90
N PRO A 142 -7.85 18.28 -3.72
CA PRO A 142 -9.11 17.56 -3.55
C PRO A 142 -10.29 18.48 -3.89
N SER A 143 -11.26 17.94 -4.62
CA SER A 143 -12.56 18.55 -4.90
C SER A 143 -13.63 17.49 -4.69
N HIS A 144 -14.82 17.92 -4.24
CA HIS A 144 -15.96 17.02 -4.01
C HIS A 144 -16.60 16.50 -5.31
N SER A 145 -16.18 17.04 -6.46
CA SER A 145 -16.63 16.62 -7.79
C SER A 145 -15.61 15.76 -8.54
N ASN A 146 -14.65 15.16 -7.82
CA ASN A 146 -13.61 14.32 -8.39
C ASN A 146 -13.83 12.87 -7.98
N ASP A 147 -13.43 11.94 -8.85
CA ASP A 147 -13.30 10.55 -8.46
C ASP A 147 -12.25 10.42 -7.37
N TYR A 148 -12.53 9.57 -6.39
CA TYR A 148 -11.68 9.33 -5.23
C TYR A 148 -11.24 7.87 -5.22
N PHE A 149 -9.92 7.66 -5.19
CA PHE A 149 -9.34 6.33 -5.08
C PHE A 149 -8.44 6.26 -3.86
N ASN A 150 -8.62 5.20 -3.07
CA ASN A 150 -7.86 4.98 -1.87
C ASN A 150 -7.47 3.50 -1.72
N ALA A 151 -6.28 3.26 -1.20
CA ALA A 151 -5.86 1.95 -0.76
C ALA A 151 -5.29 2.09 0.64
N HIS A 152 -5.88 1.40 1.61
CA HIS A 152 -5.42 1.44 2.97
C HIS A 152 -5.37 0.05 3.59
N THR A 153 -4.47 -0.11 4.55
CA THR A 153 -4.43 -1.30 5.39
C THR A 153 -5.09 -1.01 6.73
N ARG A 154 -5.59 -2.03 7.41
CA ARG A 154 -6.21 -1.86 8.73
C ARG A 154 -5.16 -1.68 9.82
N TYR A 155 -4.03 -2.38 9.72
CA TYR A 155 -3.00 -2.41 10.77
C TYR A 155 -1.61 -2.00 10.31
N SER A 156 -1.19 -2.35 9.09
CA SER A 156 0.20 -2.12 8.64
C SER A 156 0.53 -0.67 8.24
N GLY A 157 -0.45 0.24 8.27
CA GLY A 157 -0.23 1.69 8.10
C GLY A 157 -0.04 2.17 6.66
N LEU A 158 -0.16 1.29 5.67
CA LEU A 158 -0.28 1.71 4.27
C LEU A 158 -1.56 2.55 4.10
N ASN A 159 -1.42 3.74 3.52
CA ASN A 159 -2.52 4.60 3.10
C ASN A 159 -2.10 5.39 1.85
N LEU A 160 -2.71 5.10 0.71
CA LEU A 160 -2.46 5.72 -0.59
C LEU A 160 -3.76 6.35 -1.07
N THR A 161 -3.71 7.58 -1.56
CA THR A 161 -4.92 8.30 -2.00
C THR A 161 -4.63 9.13 -3.24
N THR A 162 -5.60 9.23 -4.14
CA THR A 162 -5.62 10.23 -5.21
C THR A 162 -7.04 10.77 -5.42
N TYR A 163 -7.13 11.99 -5.94
CA TYR A 163 -8.37 12.64 -6.37
C TYR A 163 -8.22 12.98 -7.86
N GLU A 164 -9.16 12.54 -8.68
CA GLU A 164 -9.09 12.64 -10.13
C GLU A 164 -10.23 13.53 -10.66
N PRO A 165 -9.92 14.75 -11.16
CA PRO A 165 -10.93 15.69 -11.61
C PRO A 165 -11.60 15.34 -12.95
N ASP A 166 -11.12 14.31 -13.64
CA ASP A 166 -11.66 13.84 -14.92
C ASP A 166 -11.53 12.30 -14.98
N GLU A 167 -12.48 11.61 -15.64
CA GLU A 167 -12.69 10.14 -15.80
C GLU A 167 -11.50 9.32 -16.36
N ASN A 168 -10.29 9.86 -16.39
CA ASN A 168 -9.13 9.27 -17.08
C ASN A 168 -8.34 8.24 -16.24
N TRP A 169 -8.69 8.03 -14.96
CA TRP A 169 -8.03 7.02 -14.12
C TRP A 169 -8.77 5.68 -14.14
N TYR A 170 -8.66 4.97 -15.27
CA TYR A 170 -9.32 3.68 -15.49
C TYR A 170 -8.62 2.48 -14.79
N GLU A 171 -7.56 2.73 -14.03
CA GLU A 171 -6.71 1.66 -13.46
C GLU A 171 -7.42 0.83 -12.40
N PHE A 172 -8.40 1.40 -11.68
CA PHE A 172 -9.25 0.63 -10.78
C PHE A 172 -10.15 -0.33 -11.56
N ASN A 173 -10.86 0.16 -12.58
CA ASN A 173 -11.75 -0.67 -13.41
C ASN A 173 -10.96 -1.77 -14.13
N LYS A 174 -9.74 -1.45 -14.58
CA LYS A 174 -8.81 -2.44 -15.13
C LYS A 174 -8.48 -3.53 -14.12
N LEU A 175 -8.11 -3.16 -12.89
CA LEU A 175 -7.85 -4.12 -11.82
C LEU A 175 -9.07 -5.03 -11.58
N ILE A 176 -10.26 -4.47 -11.40
CA ILE A 176 -11.48 -5.25 -11.17
C ILE A 176 -11.73 -6.27 -12.29
N ASN A 177 -11.56 -5.86 -13.55
CA ASN A 177 -11.69 -6.76 -14.69
C ASN A 177 -10.64 -7.88 -14.68
N ASP A 178 -9.41 -7.60 -14.23
CA ASP A 178 -8.37 -8.62 -14.10
C ASP A 178 -8.59 -9.54 -12.90
N LEU A 179 -9.31 -9.09 -11.86
CA LEU A 179 -9.63 -9.88 -10.68
C LEU A 179 -10.81 -10.84 -10.87
N ILE A 180 -11.77 -10.51 -11.74
CA ILE A 180 -13.04 -11.24 -11.88
C ILE A 180 -13.08 -12.14 -13.13
N LYS A 181 -12.06 -12.08 -14.00
CA LYS A 181 -11.89 -13.02 -15.12
C LYS A 181 -11.79 -14.46 -14.65
#